data_AF-A0A4Q5QQK8-F1
#
_entry.id   AF-A0A4Q5QQK8-F1
#
_cell.length_a   1.000
_cell.length_b   1.000
_cell.length_c   1.000
_cell.angle_alpha   90.00
_cell.angle_beta   90.00
_cell.angle_gamma   90.00
#
_symmetry.space_group_name_H-M   'P 1'
#
loop_
_entity.id
_entity.type
_entity.pdbx_description
1 polymer ?
#
loop_
_entity_poly.entity_id
_entity_poly.type
_entity_poly.pdbx_seq_one_letter_code
_entity_poly.pdbx_strand_id
1 'polypeptide(L)'
;MQSPLTQRADYPGVGLVVMRTPAPGPYYALFGPTAGFDWVLSSYDGQRYELECKYTTWIDLESRPTLPRLPLAPLAARLNELERSNYRWAADPLTDTGPLLRLAGRPLSKAERYADPDGRPIYASSLAASVVEHEVVRFLQKGYAGLQPKKYWTWAEVRAASGMSKGSDEGNG
;
A
#
# COMPACT_ATOMS: atom_id res chain seq x y z
N MET A 1 18.15 13.04 1.82
CA MET A 1 17.43 14.25 2.28
C MET A 1 16.10 14.30 1.57
N GLN A 2 15.00 14.56 2.26
CA GLN A 2 13.70 14.79 1.61
C GLN A 2 13.73 16.12 0.86
N SER A 3 13.08 16.17 -0.32
CA SER A 3 12.88 17.44 -1.01
C SER A 3 12.08 18.38 -0.11
N PRO A 4 12.41 19.69 -0.03
CA PRO A 4 11.66 20.67 0.75
C PRO A 4 10.20 20.82 0.31
N LEU A 5 9.85 20.30 -0.88
CA LEU A 5 8.48 20.26 -1.40
C LEU A 5 7.69 19.02 -0.94
N THR A 6 8.32 18.11 -0.20
CA THR A 6 7.64 16.89 0.29
C THR A 6 6.79 17.23 1.51
N GLN A 7 5.50 16.97 1.43
CA GLN A 7 4.56 17.10 2.53
C GLN A 7 4.18 15.73 3.09
N ARG A 8 3.86 15.70 4.38
CA ARG A 8 3.53 14.49 5.12
C ARG A 8 2.21 14.67 5.87
N ALA A 9 1.36 13.65 5.83
CA ALA A 9 0.17 13.55 6.68
C ALA A 9 0.11 12.17 7.33
N ASP A 10 -0.20 12.13 8.63
CA ASP A 10 -0.13 10.92 9.43
C ASP A 10 -1.53 10.46 9.86
N TYR A 11 -1.78 9.16 9.71
CA TYR A 11 -2.99 8.48 10.13
C TYR A 11 -2.62 7.34 11.10
N PRO A 12 -2.18 7.67 12.33
CA PRO A 12 -1.59 6.69 13.24
C PRO A 12 -2.56 5.58 13.65
N GLY A 13 -3.86 5.86 13.73
CA GLY A 13 -4.88 4.87 14.08
C GLY A 13 -5.02 3.70 13.10
N VAL A 14 -4.46 3.83 11.89
CA VAL A 14 -4.43 2.76 10.87
C VAL A 14 -3.02 2.48 10.35
N GLY A 15 -1.99 3.02 11.01
CA GLY A 15 -0.59 2.82 10.61
C GLY A 15 -0.24 3.34 9.21
N LEU A 16 -0.96 4.35 8.70
CA LEU A 16 -0.74 4.97 7.40
C LEU A 16 -0.02 6.31 7.50
N VAL A 17 0.91 6.55 6.60
CA VAL A 17 1.45 7.88 6.28
C VAL A 17 1.24 8.19 4.81
N VAL A 18 0.89 9.44 4.51
CA VAL A 18 0.75 9.96 3.15
C VAL A 18 1.94 10.87 2.85
N MET A 19 2.71 10.51 1.83
CA MET A 19 3.87 11.24 1.35
C MET A 19 3.51 11.93 0.03
N ARG A 20 3.37 13.25 0.05
CA ARG A 20 3.11 14.05 -1.16
C ARG A 20 4.41 14.67 -1.62
N THR A 21 4.88 14.33 -2.81
CA THR A 21 6.16 14.84 -3.33
C THR A 21 6.07 14.97 -4.85
N PRO A 22 6.70 15.98 -5.49
CA PRO A 22 6.44 16.26 -6.91
C PRO A 22 6.69 15.08 -7.86
N ALA A 23 7.71 14.27 -7.59
CA ALA A 23 8.13 13.17 -8.44
C ALA A 23 8.51 11.94 -7.61
N PRO A 24 8.41 10.72 -8.19
CA PRO A 24 9.00 9.54 -7.56
C PRO A 24 10.51 9.74 -7.36
N GLY A 25 11.05 9.06 -6.36
CA GLY A 25 12.46 9.11 -6.05
C GLY A 25 12.91 7.86 -5.28
N PRO A 26 14.16 7.85 -4.80
CA PRO A 26 14.75 6.67 -4.16
C PRO A 26 13.94 6.18 -2.97
N TYR A 27 13.80 4.87 -2.81
CA TYR A 27 12.98 4.25 -1.78
C TYR A 27 13.29 4.79 -0.39
N TYR A 28 14.57 4.84 0.00
CA TYR A 28 14.96 5.29 1.33
C TYR A 28 14.64 6.77 1.61
N ALA A 29 14.59 7.62 0.58
CA ALA A 29 14.21 9.03 0.77
C ALA A 29 12.71 9.17 1.07
N LEU A 30 11.89 8.29 0.51
CA LEU A 30 10.44 8.29 0.69
C LEU A 30 10.00 7.53 1.94
N PHE A 31 10.62 6.37 2.20
CA PHE A 31 10.23 5.44 3.26
C PHE A 31 11.01 5.60 4.56
N GLY A 32 12.27 6.08 4.54
CA GLY A 32 13.07 6.26 5.76
C GLY A 32 12.36 7.10 6.84
N PRO A 33 11.73 8.22 6.47
CA PRO A 33 11.01 9.08 7.40
C PRO A 33 9.66 8.50 7.90
N THR A 34 9.21 7.36 7.37
CA THR A 34 7.93 6.72 7.72
C THR A 34 8.05 5.71 8.88
N ALA A 35 9.10 5.82 9.69
CA ALA A 35 9.29 4.97 10.86
C ALA A 35 8.06 5.02 11.79
N GLY A 36 7.61 3.85 12.26
CA GLY A 36 6.38 3.71 13.05
C GLY A 36 5.10 3.47 12.24
N PHE A 37 5.15 3.64 10.91
CA PHE A 37 4.03 3.36 10.00
C PHE A 37 4.31 2.12 9.15
N ASP A 38 3.24 1.42 8.81
CA ASP A 38 3.24 0.16 8.05
C ASP A 38 2.72 0.34 6.62
N TRP A 39 1.92 1.38 6.40
CA TRP A 39 1.40 1.76 5.08
C TRP A 39 1.96 3.10 4.65
N VAL A 40 2.36 3.20 3.38
CA VAL A 40 2.80 4.46 2.78
C VAL A 40 1.99 4.69 1.51
N LEU A 41 1.17 5.74 1.51
CA LEU A 41 0.55 6.27 0.29
C LEU A 41 1.45 7.37 -0.27
N SER A 42 2.10 7.07 -1.39
CA SER A 42 2.91 8.02 -2.13
C SER A 42 2.03 8.71 -3.18
N SER A 43 2.01 10.04 -3.16
CA SER A 43 1.25 10.88 -4.07
C SER A 43 2.19 11.82 -4.79
N TYR A 44 2.21 11.72 -6.12
CA TYR A 44 3.05 12.54 -6.99
C TYR A 44 2.23 13.51 -7.84
N ASP A 45 2.90 14.53 -8.38
CA ASP A 45 2.27 15.44 -9.33
C ASP A 45 1.75 14.68 -10.55
N GLY A 46 0.70 15.23 -11.18
CA GLY A 46 0.06 14.60 -12.33
C GLY A 46 -0.83 13.40 -11.97
N GLN A 47 -1.38 13.36 -10.75
CA GLN A 47 -2.31 12.31 -10.29
C GLN A 47 -1.72 10.90 -10.34
N ARG A 48 -0.47 10.75 -9.87
CA ARG A 48 0.25 9.49 -9.86
C ARG A 48 0.38 9.01 -8.42
N TYR A 49 0.00 7.76 -8.17
CA TYR A 49 -0.13 7.25 -6.80
C TYR A 49 0.35 5.82 -6.66
N GLU A 50 0.90 5.51 -5.50
CA GLU A 50 1.26 4.16 -5.08
C GLU A 50 0.97 3.96 -3.60
N LEU A 51 0.29 2.87 -3.24
CA LEU A 51 0.12 2.44 -1.85
C LEU A 51 0.95 1.19 -1.62
N GLU A 52 1.88 1.25 -0.68
CA GLU A 52 2.73 0.11 -0.32
C GLU A 52 2.50 -0.30 1.14
N CYS A 53 2.41 -1.62 1.36
CA CYS A 53 2.53 -2.21 2.70
C CYS A 53 3.99 -2.58 2.94
N LYS A 54 4.61 -1.94 3.93
CA LYS A 54 6.02 -2.14 4.24
C LYS A 54 6.31 -3.58 4.69
N TYR A 55 7.56 -3.98 4.49
CA TYR A 55 8.08 -5.26 4.97
C TYR A 55 7.94 -5.46 6.50
N THR A 56 7.75 -4.39 7.26
CA THR A 56 7.54 -4.39 8.72
C THR A 56 6.32 -5.20 9.18
N THR A 57 5.43 -5.55 8.26
CA THR A 57 4.27 -6.41 8.54
C THR A 57 4.42 -7.83 7.95
N TRP A 58 5.51 -8.12 7.23
CA TRP A 58 5.88 -9.47 6.79
C TRP A 58 6.67 -10.21 7.86
N ILE A 59 7.54 -9.47 8.55
CA ILE A 59 8.31 -9.96 9.69
C ILE A 59 7.68 -9.47 10.99
N ASP A 60 7.88 -10.25 12.05
CA ASP A 60 7.55 -9.81 13.38
C ASP A 60 8.58 -8.81 13.88
N LEU A 61 8.12 -7.59 14.19
CA LEU A 61 8.96 -6.58 14.80
C LEU A 61 9.00 -6.76 16.31
N GLU A 62 10.21 -6.96 16.85
CA GLU A 62 10.41 -6.96 18.30
C GLU A 62 10.20 -5.56 18.89
N SER A 63 10.47 -4.51 18.10
CA SER A 63 10.45 -3.13 18.60
C SER A 63 9.05 -2.57 18.85
N ARG A 64 8.01 -3.08 18.19
CA ARG A 64 6.62 -2.60 18.36
C ARG A 64 5.56 -3.60 17.86
N PRO A 65 4.33 -3.54 18.39
CA PRO A 65 3.20 -4.24 17.78
C PRO A 65 2.81 -3.62 16.42
N THR A 66 2.15 -4.42 15.58
CA THR A 66 1.64 -4.02 14.27
C THR A 66 0.18 -4.44 14.10
N LEU A 67 -0.52 -3.80 13.17
CA LEU A 67 -1.78 -4.31 12.64
C LEU A 67 -1.47 -5.35 11.54
N PRO A 68 -2.36 -6.33 11.28
CA PRO A 68 -2.12 -7.32 10.26
C PRO A 68 -2.18 -6.66 8.87
N ARG A 69 -1.54 -7.30 7.89
CA ARG A 69 -1.71 -6.88 6.50
C ARG A 69 -3.16 -7.10 6.05
N LEU A 70 -3.64 -6.24 5.16
CA LEU A 70 -4.97 -6.37 4.56
C LEU A 70 -4.83 -6.70 3.06
N PRO A 71 -5.68 -7.57 2.50
CA PRO A 71 -5.67 -7.86 1.07
C PRO A 71 -6.07 -6.60 0.30
N LEU A 72 -5.24 -6.19 -0.67
CA LEU A 72 -5.44 -4.94 -1.42
C LEU A 72 -6.46 -5.07 -2.57
N ALA A 73 -6.86 -6.29 -2.94
CA ALA A 73 -7.79 -6.54 -4.05
C ALA A 73 -9.15 -5.80 -3.90
N PRO A 74 -9.80 -5.75 -2.72
CA PRO A 74 -11.03 -4.97 -2.54
C PRO A 74 -10.83 -3.47 -2.73
N LEU A 75 -9.68 -2.91 -2.32
CA LEU A 75 -9.36 -1.50 -2.55
C LEU A 75 -9.12 -1.24 -4.04
N ALA A 76 -8.39 -2.11 -4.74
CA ALA A 76 -8.20 -2.00 -6.18
C ALA A 76 -9.54 -2.07 -6.94
N ALA A 77 -10.44 -2.99 -6.55
CA ALA A 77 -11.79 -3.06 -7.11
C ALA A 77 -12.56 -1.76 -6.93
N ARG A 78 -12.55 -1.20 -5.70
CA ARG A 78 -13.20 0.08 -5.39
C ARG A 78 -12.65 1.24 -6.22
N LEU A 79 -11.33 1.36 -6.33
CA LEU A 79 -10.70 2.42 -7.13
C LEU A 79 -11.01 2.27 -8.63
N ASN A 80 -11.10 1.03 -9.13
CA ASN A 80 -11.50 0.74 -10.51
C ASN A 80 -12.95 1.13 -10.82
N GLU A 81 -13.86 1.13 -9.84
CA GLU A 81 -15.24 1.64 -10.04
C GLU A 81 -15.27 3.16 -10.26
N LEU A 82 -14.29 3.87 -9.69
CA LEU A 82 -14.21 5.33 -9.75
C LEU A 82 -13.35 5.82 -10.94
N GLU A 83 -12.40 4.99 -11.38
CA GLU A 83 -11.44 5.31 -12.43
C GLU A 83 -12.11 5.47 -13.80
N ARG A 84 -11.76 6.55 -14.51
CA ARG A 84 -12.24 6.90 -15.85
C ARG A 84 -11.14 6.99 -16.91
N SER A 85 -9.88 6.75 -16.54
CA SER A 85 -8.77 6.63 -17.51
C SER A 85 -8.81 5.27 -18.23
N ASN A 86 -7.88 5.06 -19.16
CA ASN A 86 -7.72 3.79 -19.87
C ASN A 86 -6.91 2.74 -19.09
N TYR A 87 -6.59 3.01 -17.83
CA TYR A 87 -5.79 2.13 -16.98
C TYR A 87 -6.63 1.51 -15.86
N ARG A 88 -6.08 0.48 -15.19
CA ARG A 88 -6.74 -0.20 -14.08
C ARG A 88 -5.85 -0.24 -12.85
N TRP A 89 -6.43 -0.02 -11.69
CA TRP A 89 -5.78 -0.25 -10.41
C TRP A 89 -5.51 -1.74 -10.24
N ALA A 90 -4.25 -2.08 -9.99
CA ALA A 90 -3.79 -3.44 -9.74
C ALA A 90 -3.15 -3.50 -8.36
N ALA A 91 -3.32 -4.63 -7.70
CA ALA A 91 -2.78 -4.90 -6.38
C ALA A 91 -1.98 -6.20 -6.40
N ASP A 92 -0.81 -6.17 -5.77
CA ASP A 92 -0.05 -7.37 -5.47
C ASP A 92 -0.78 -8.22 -4.40
N PRO A 93 -0.54 -9.55 -4.39
CA PRO A 93 -1.12 -10.41 -3.39
C PRO A 93 -0.61 -10.08 -1.99
N LEU A 94 -1.42 -10.39 -0.98
CA LEU A 94 -1.07 -10.22 0.44
C LEU A 94 0.24 -10.94 0.84
N THR A 95 0.54 -12.02 0.11
CA THR A 95 1.70 -12.88 0.27
C THR A 95 2.98 -12.33 -0.37
N ASP A 96 2.92 -11.19 -1.06
CA ASP A 96 4.14 -10.48 -1.48
C ASP A 96 4.85 -9.87 -0.26
N THR A 97 6.17 -9.69 -0.32
CA THR A 97 6.94 -9.12 0.80
C THR A 97 6.71 -7.62 0.97
N GLY A 98 6.36 -6.90 -0.11
CA GLY A 98 5.97 -5.50 -0.09
C GLY A 98 4.77 -5.23 -1.01
N PRO A 99 3.55 -5.69 -0.65
CA PRO A 99 2.39 -5.58 -1.52
C PRO A 99 2.14 -4.13 -1.96
N LEU A 100 2.14 -3.92 -3.27
CA LEU A 100 1.93 -2.63 -3.91
C LEU A 100 0.55 -2.57 -4.56
N LEU A 101 -0.13 -1.44 -4.39
CA LEU A 101 -1.29 -1.06 -5.19
C LEU A 101 -0.95 0.18 -6.01
N ARG A 102 -1.19 0.11 -7.32
CA ARG A 102 -0.91 1.20 -8.27
C ARG A 102 -1.84 1.14 -9.47
N LEU A 103 -1.95 2.25 -10.19
CA LEU A 103 -2.57 2.26 -11.50
C LEU A 103 -1.64 1.58 -12.52
N ALA A 104 -2.13 0.54 -13.20
CA ALA A 104 -1.37 -0.27 -14.13
C ALA A 104 -1.86 -0.10 -15.57
N GLY A 105 -0.95 0.25 -16.47
CA GLY A 105 -1.14 0.13 -17.92
C GLY A 105 -0.57 -1.17 -18.52
N ARG A 106 0.36 -1.81 -17.80
CA ARG A 106 0.89 -3.15 -18.11
C ARG A 106 1.44 -3.81 -16.85
N PRO A 107 1.65 -5.15 -16.87
CA PRO A 107 2.43 -5.83 -15.85
C PRO A 107 3.84 -5.24 -15.73
N LEU A 108 4.35 -5.17 -14.49
CA LEU A 108 5.76 -4.86 -14.25
C LEU A 108 6.62 -6.07 -14.62
N SER A 109 7.78 -5.80 -15.21
CA SER A 109 8.85 -6.79 -15.26
C SER A 109 9.40 -7.07 -13.86
N LYS A 110 10.15 -8.16 -13.71
CA LYS A 110 10.81 -8.49 -12.44
C LYS A 110 11.71 -7.35 -11.95
N ALA A 111 12.46 -6.72 -12.85
CA ALA A 111 13.34 -5.60 -12.52
C ALA A 111 12.56 -4.40 -11.98
N GLU A 112 11.45 -4.03 -12.62
CA GLU A 112 10.62 -2.90 -12.19
C GLU A 112 9.88 -3.16 -10.87
N ARG A 113 9.54 -4.42 -10.57
CA ARG A 113 8.93 -4.79 -9.29
C ARG A 113 9.87 -4.52 -8.10
N TYR A 114 11.18 -4.69 -8.31
CA TYR A 114 12.20 -4.46 -7.27
C TYR A 114 12.94 -3.14 -7.43
N ALA A 115 12.58 -2.33 -8.42
CA ALA A 115 13.17 -1.02 -8.61
C ALA A 115 12.64 -0.04 -7.56
N ASP A 116 13.40 1.03 -7.32
CA ASP A 116 12.90 2.21 -6.64
C ASP A 116 11.66 2.78 -7.36
N PRO A 117 10.82 3.59 -6.68
CA PRO A 117 9.66 4.24 -7.31
C PRO A 117 9.96 5.00 -8.61
N ASP A 118 11.17 5.57 -8.75
CA ASP A 118 11.61 6.26 -9.96
C ASP A 118 12.09 5.32 -11.10
N GLY A 119 12.26 4.03 -10.81
CA GLY A 119 12.67 3.00 -11.76
C GLY A 119 11.52 2.21 -12.39
N ARG A 120 10.26 2.61 -12.18
CA ARG A 120 9.07 1.94 -12.74
C ARG A 120 8.03 2.93 -13.26
N PRO A 121 7.18 2.53 -14.22
CA PRO A 121 6.13 3.40 -14.74
C PRO A 121 5.01 3.62 -13.71
N ILE A 122 4.70 4.89 -13.44
CA ILE A 122 3.55 5.30 -12.62
C ILE A 122 2.62 6.12 -13.50
N TYR A 123 1.41 5.60 -13.72
CA TYR A 123 0.43 6.18 -14.63
C TYR A 123 -0.47 7.19 -13.91
N ALA A 124 -0.89 8.22 -14.65
CA ALA A 124 -1.83 9.22 -14.15
C ALA A 124 -3.23 8.64 -14.03
N SER A 125 -3.81 8.71 -12.84
CA SER A 125 -5.21 8.41 -12.58
C SER A 125 -6.10 9.59 -12.96
N SER A 126 -7.36 9.30 -13.27
CA SER A 126 -8.41 10.34 -13.35
C SER A 126 -8.88 10.82 -11.98
N LEU A 127 -8.49 10.14 -10.90
CA LEU A 127 -8.90 10.46 -9.54
C LEU A 127 -8.01 11.56 -8.95
N ALA A 128 -8.65 12.54 -8.31
CA ALA A 128 -7.95 13.53 -7.52
C ALA A 128 -7.29 12.89 -6.29
N ALA A 129 -6.21 13.50 -5.80
CA ALA A 129 -5.43 12.96 -4.67
C ALA A 129 -6.28 12.76 -3.40
N SER A 130 -7.20 13.69 -3.13
CA SER A 130 -8.12 13.61 -2.00
C SER A 130 -9.08 12.42 -2.09
N VAL A 131 -9.46 11.99 -3.29
CA VAL A 131 -10.34 10.83 -3.50
C VAL A 131 -9.57 9.53 -3.21
N VAL A 132 -8.35 9.40 -3.75
CA VAL A 132 -7.51 8.22 -3.51
C VAL A 132 -7.19 8.10 -2.02
N GLU A 133 -6.75 9.18 -1.38
CA GLU A 133 -6.46 9.21 0.04
C GLU A 133 -7.70 8.86 0.89
N HIS A 134 -8.87 9.41 0.56
CA HIS A 134 -10.11 9.09 1.26
C HIS A 134 -10.46 7.59 1.17
N GLU A 135 -10.40 7.00 -0.02
CA GLU A 135 -10.71 5.57 -0.19
C GLU A 135 -9.67 4.66 0.49
N VAL A 136 -8.38 5.05 0.51
CA VAL A 136 -7.33 4.34 1.26
C VAL A 136 -7.61 4.38 2.76
N VAL A 137 -7.85 5.58 3.32
CA VAL A 137 -8.14 5.73 4.75
C VAL A 137 -9.39 4.96 5.15
N ARG A 138 -10.46 5.07 4.36
CA ARG A 138 -11.71 4.34 4.58
C ARG A 138 -11.51 2.83 4.53
N PHE A 139 -10.73 2.33 3.58
CA PHE A 139 -10.40 0.91 3.46
C PHE A 139 -9.68 0.40 4.71
N LEU A 140 -8.62 1.09 5.14
CA LEU A 140 -7.85 0.68 6.32
C LEU A 140 -8.67 0.79 7.61
N GLN A 141 -9.44 1.86 7.79
CA GLN A 141 -10.32 2.02 8.96
C GLN A 141 -11.34 0.90 9.06
N LYS A 142 -11.95 0.53 7.93
CA LYS A 142 -12.90 -0.59 7.87
C LYS A 142 -12.20 -1.92 8.16
N GLY A 143 -11.04 -2.16 7.57
CA GLY A 143 -10.29 -3.41 7.74
C GLY A 143 -9.73 -3.60 9.16
N TYR A 144 -9.46 -2.49 9.87
CA TYR A 144 -8.94 -2.52 11.24
C TYR A 144 -10.00 -2.29 12.32
N ALA A 145 -11.28 -2.16 11.94
CA ALA A 145 -12.35 -1.99 12.90
C ALA A 145 -12.39 -3.15 13.91
N GLY A 146 -12.17 -2.85 15.19
CA GLY A 146 -12.18 -3.84 16.27
C GLY A 146 -10.89 -4.65 16.42
N LEU A 147 -9.87 -4.43 15.58
CA LEU A 147 -8.57 -5.08 15.73
C LEU A 147 -7.65 -4.26 16.63
N GLN A 148 -6.84 -4.96 17.42
CA GLN A 148 -5.80 -4.36 18.25
C GLN A 148 -4.42 -4.74 17.70
N PRO A 149 -3.46 -3.81 17.66
CA PRO A 149 -2.08 -4.14 17.30
C PRO A 149 -1.51 -5.19 18.25
N LYS A 150 -0.76 -6.15 17.70
CA LYS A 150 0.00 -7.12 18.50
C LYS A 150 1.32 -7.49 17.82
N LYS A 151 2.16 -8.23 18.54
CA LYS A 151 3.33 -8.90 17.99
C LYS A 151 2.96 -10.32 17.54
N TYR A 152 3.75 -10.91 16.65
CA TYR A 152 3.64 -12.32 16.25
C TYR A 152 2.28 -12.65 15.64
N TRP A 153 1.97 -12.01 14.53
CA TRP A 153 0.79 -12.36 13.74
C TRP A 153 1.05 -13.67 12.99
N THR A 154 0.24 -14.69 13.28
CA THR A 154 0.26 -15.91 12.47
C THR A 154 -0.51 -15.68 11.17
N TRP A 155 -0.16 -16.42 10.12
CA TRP A 155 -0.91 -16.40 8.86
C TRP A 155 -2.40 -16.75 9.03
N ALA A 156 -2.73 -17.62 9.99
CA ALA A 156 -4.12 -17.94 10.31
C ALA A 156 -4.87 -16.72 10.84
N GLU A 157 -4.25 -15.94 11.73
CA GLU A 157 -4.84 -14.72 12.28
C GLU A 157 -4.92 -13.60 11.24
N VAL A 158 -3.90 -13.44 10.39
CA VAL A 158 -3.93 -12.48 9.27
C VAL A 158 -5.08 -12.79 8.33
N ARG A 159 -5.28 -14.07 7.97
CA ARG A 159 -6.41 -14.50 7.11
C ARG A 159 -7.75 -14.28 7.78
N ALA A 160 -7.87 -14.59 9.07
CA ALA A 160 -9.09 -14.36 9.85
C ALA A 160 -9.45 -12.87 9.93
N ALA A 161 -8.46 -12.02 10.21
CA ALA A 161 -8.61 -10.56 10.24
C ALA A 161 -9.00 -9.98 8.86
N SER A 162 -8.52 -10.61 7.78
CA SER A 162 -8.81 -10.20 6.40
C SER A 162 -10.17 -10.68 5.87
N GLY A 163 -10.91 -11.49 6.65
CA GLY A 163 -12.13 -12.13 6.17
C GLY A 163 -11.91 -13.16 5.05
N MET A 164 -10.67 -13.62 4.86
CA MET A 164 -10.32 -14.64 3.87
C MET A 164 -10.65 -16.03 4.42
N SER A 165 -11.67 -16.70 3.87
CA SER A 165 -11.95 -18.12 4.17
C SER A 165 -10.85 -19.03 3.60
N LYS A 166 -10.59 -20.18 4.25
CA LYS A 166 -9.71 -21.25 3.73
C LYS A 166 -10.21 -21.73 2.37
N GLY A 167 -9.71 -21.18 1.27
CA GLY A 167 -10.14 -21.63 -0.06
C GLY A 167 -9.56 -20.83 -1.20
N SER A 168 -8.23 -20.77 -1.32
CA SER A 168 -7.52 -20.47 -2.59
C SER A 168 -6.00 -20.41 -2.37
N ASP A 169 -5.39 -21.50 -1.89
CA ASP A 169 -3.92 -21.67 -1.92
C ASP A 169 -3.59 -23.17 -1.82
N GLU A 170 -4.13 -23.95 -2.75
CA GLU A 170 -3.44 -25.14 -3.24
C GLU A 170 -3.17 -24.91 -4.72
N GLY A 171 -1.94 -24.46 -4.99
CA GLY A 171 -1.39 -24.26 -6.31
C GLY A 171 0.12 -24.37 -6.23
N ASN A 172 0.58 -25.52 -5.71
CA ASN A 172 1.98 -25.93 -5.74
C ASN A 172 2.32 -26.47 -7.14
N GLY A 173 3.42 -25.99 -7.71
CA GLY A 173 3.99 -26.42 -8.98
C GLY A 173 5.26 -25.64 -9.27
#